data_AF-A0A6A5VYD5-F1
#
_entry.id   AF-A0A6A5VYD5-F1
#
_cell.length_a   1.000
_cell.length_b   1.000
_cell.length_c   1.000
_cell.angle_alpha   90.00
_cell.angle_beta   90.00
_cell.angle_gamma   90.00
#
_symmetry.space_group_name_H-M   'P 1'
#
loop_
_entity.id
_entity.type
_entity.pdbx_description
1 polymer ?
#
loop_
_entity_poly.entity_id
_entity_poly.type
_entity_poly.pdbx_seq_one_letter_code
_entity_poly.pdbx_strand_id
1 'polypeptide(L)' 'NAINAQRLYANSSEKYIQYFKLVHSKITEYLIKPRHIYNIDKKGFAIGVLNRRTKQVFSR' A
#
# COMPACT_ATOMS: atom_id res chain seq x y z
N ASN A 1 -18.89 3.03 -14.13
CA ASN A 1 -17.75 2.18 -13.69
C ASN A 1 -17.51 2.31 -12.19
N ALA A 2 -18.08 1.41 -11.38
CA ALA A 2 -17.99 1.42 -9.91
C ALA A 2 -16.55 1.48 -9.36
N ILE A 3 -15.58 0.92 -10.10
CA ILE A 3 -14.14 0.95 -9.78
C ILE A 3 -13.59 2.39 -9.72
N ASN A 4 -14.11 3.29 -10.57
CA ASN A 4 -13.61 4.67 -10.64
C ASN A 4 -14.08 5.49 -9.43
N ALA A 5 -15.30 5.27 -8.95
CA ALA A 5 -15.85 5.90 -7.77
C ALA A 5 -15.13 5.44 -6.49
N GLN A 6 -14.84 4.13 -6.38
CA GLN A 6 -14.05 3.60 -5.26
C GLN A 6 -12.62 4.16 -5.26
N ARG A 7 -12.01 4.34 -6.43
CA ARG A 7 -10.71 5.01 -6.55
C ARG A 7 -10.75 6.44 -6.05
N LEU A 8 -11.73 7.23 -6.49
CA LEU A 8 -11.91 8.62 -6.05
C LEU A 8 -12.09 8.72 -4.53
N TYR A 9 -12.91 7.85 -3.95
CA TYR A 9 -13.13 7.81 -2.50
C TYR A 9 -11.90 7.34 -1.70
N ALA A 10 -11.09 6.45 -2.28
CA ALA A 10 -9.83 6.02 -1.69
C ALA A 10 -8.73 7.10 -1.80
N ASN A 11 -8.89 8.07 -2.70
CA ASN A 11 -7.91 9.11 -2.98
C ASN A 11 -7.97 10.24 -1.93
N SER A 12 -7.67 9.92 -0.68
CA SER A 12 -7.57 10.88 0.41
C SER A 12 -6.11 11.19 0.72
N SER A 13 -5.74 12.48 0.68
CA SER A 13 -4.39 12.97 0.97
C SER A 13 -3.89 12.51 2.35
N GLU A 14 -4.75 12.58 3.36
CA GLU A 14 -4.42 12.18 4.73
C GLU A 14 -4.04 10.69 4.83
N LYS A 15 -4.75 9.82 4.10
CA LYS A 15 -4.44 8.39 4.04
C LYS A 15 -3.08 8.13 3.39
N TYR A 16 -2.72 8.88 2.34
CA TYR A 16 -1.38 8.77 1.75
C TYR A 16 -0.30 9.21 2.73
N ILE A 17 -0.50 10.31 3.44
CA ILE A 17 0.48 10.79 4.43
C ILE A 17 0.71 9.72 5.51
N GLN A 18 -0.36 9.15 6.06
CA GLN A 18 -0.25 8.07 7.06
C GLN A 18 0.42 6.82 6.50
N TYR A 19 0.07 6.42 5.27
CA TYR A 19 0.68 5.29 4.58
C TYR A 19 2.19 5.48 4.39
N PHE A 20 2.61 6.63 3.84
CA PHE A 20 4.04 6.90 3.61
C PHE A 20 4.82 7.01 4.93
N LYS A 21 4.25 7.59 5.99
CA LYS A 21 4.88 7.60 7.33
C LYS A 21 5.17 6.17 7.81
N LEU A 22 4.20 5.27 7.70
CA LEU A 22 4.37 3.87 8.10
C LEU A 22 5.43 3.16 7.25
N VAL A 23 5.37 3.34 5.93
CA VAL A 23 6.34 2.75 4.99
C VAL A 23 7.75 3.22 5.29
N HIS A 24 7.96 4.52 5.49
CA HIS A 24 9.27 5.06 5.87
C HIS A 24 9.78 4.49 7.18
N SER A 25 8.92 4.37 8.21
CA SER A 25 9.28 3.75 9.47
C SER A 25 9.76 2.31 9.28
N LYS A 26 9.07 1.50 8.46
CA LYS A 26 9.45 0.10 8.20
C LYS A 26 10.70 -0.04 7.34
N ILE A 27 10.91 0.85 6.37
CA ILE A 27 12.16 0.87 5.57
C ILE A 27 13.36 1.09 6.48
N THR A 28 13.25 2.03 7.41
CA THR A 28 14.30 2.33 8.40
C THR A 28 14.50 1.16 9.36
N GLU A 29 13.42 0.59 9.91
CA GLU A 29 13.46 -0.54 10.86
C GLU A 29 14.17 -1.77 10.27
N TYR A 30 13.89 -2.12 9.01
CA TYR A 30 14.45 -3.31 8.37
C TYR A 30 15.65 -3.03 7.45
N LEU A 31 16.18 -1.79 7.45
CA LEU A 31 17.32 -1.37 6.61
C LEU A 31 17.13 -1.75 5.13
N ILE A 32 15.90 -1.56 4.62
CA ILE A 32 15.53 -1.97 3.26
C ILE A 32 16.28 -1.10 2.26
N LYS A 33 17.11 -1.73 1.41
CA LYS A 33 17.84 -1.00 0.36
C LYS A 33 16.88 -0.56 -0.75
N PRO A 34 17.07 0.62 -1.36
CA PRO A 34 16.20 1.14 -2.42
C PRO A 34 15.93 0.15 -3.57
N ARG A 35 16.93 -0.66 -3.94
CA ARG A 35 16.83 -1.72 -4.96
C ARG A 35 15.83 -2.84 -4.64
N HIS A 36 15.35 -2.93 -3.40
CA HIS A 36 14.36 -3.91 -2.93
C HIS A 36 12.98 -3.29 -2.72
N ILE A 37 12.79 -2.02 -3.05
CA ILE A 37 11.51 -1.32 -2.97
C ILE A 37 10.83 -1.37 -4.34
N TYR A 38 9.74 -2.12 -4.44
CA TYR A 38 8.93 -2.19 -5.65
C TYR A 38 7.81 -1.15 -5.60
N ASN A 39 7.61 -0.41 -6.68
CA ASN A 39 6.61 0.65 -6.72
C ASN A 39 5.19 0.06 -6.74
N ILE A 40 4.31 0.55 -5.86
CA ILE A 40 2.89 0.17 -5.85
C ILE A 40 2.16 1.05 -6.85
N ASP A 41 2.20 0.67 -8.13
CA ASP A 41 1.45 1.32 -9.20
C ASP A 41 -0.02 0.85 -9.26
N LYS A 42 -0.72 1.15 -10.37
CA LYS A 42 -2.10 0.65 -10.61
C LYS A 42 -2.21 -0.88 -10.47
N LYS A 43 -1.14 -1.63 -10.76
CA LYS A 43 -1.10 -3.09 -10.58
C LYS A 43 -0.92 -3.44 -9.10
N GLY A 44 -0.07 -2.70 -8.37
CA GLY A 44 0.05 -2.84 -6.91
C GLY A 44 -1.27 -2.63 -6.16
N PHE A 45 -2.07 -1.62 -6.55
CA PHE A 45 -3.42 -1.44 -6.01
C PHE A 45 -4.34 -2.62 -6.34
N ALA A 46 -4.32 -3.09 -7.59
CA ALA A 46 -5.13 -4.23 -8.00
C ALA A 46 -4.75 -5.50 -7.23
N ILE A 47 -3.45 -5.76 -7.04
CA ILE A 47 -2.93 -6.85 -6.21
C ILE A 47 -3.40 -6.67 -4.76
N GLY A 48 -3.35 -5.47 -4.18
CA GLY A 48 -3.87 -5.22 -2.83
C GLY A 48 -5.36 -5.49 -2.68
N VAL A 49 -6.18 -5.14 -3.69
CA VAL A 49 -7.62 -5.42 -3.71
C VAL A 49 -7.90 -6.91 -3.91
N LEU A 50 -7.18 -7.58 -4.81
CA LEU A 50 -7.31 -9.01 -5.09
C LEU A 50 -6.84 -9.86 -3.90
N ASN A 51 -5.71 -9.48 -3.28
CA ASN A 51 -5.14 -10.12 -2.11
C ASN A 51 -5.84 -9.72 -0.80
N ARG A 52 -6.86 -8.87 -0.83
CA ARG A 52 -7.64 -8.50 0.37
C ARG A 52 -8.36 -9.69 1.00
N ARG A 53 -8.60 -10.77 0.24
CA ARG A 53 -9.16 -12.04 0.72
C ARG A 53 -8.11 -13.05 1.19
N THR A 54 -6.85 -12.89 0.78
CA THR A 54 -5.75 -13.69 1.32
C THR A 54 -5.31 -13.02 2.61
N LYS A 55 -5.62 -13.61 3.77
CA LYS A 55 -5.12 -13.13 5.08
C LYS A 55 -3.61 -12.92 4.97
N GLN A 56 -3.15 -11.66 4.92
CA GLN A 56 -1.77 -11.36 5.22
C GLN A 56 -1.61 -11.65 6.71
N VAL A 57 -0.94 -12.77 7.02
CA VAL A 57 -0.59 -13.11 8.40
C VAL A 57 0.50 -12.15 8.80
N PHE A 58 0.11 -10.99 9.31
CA PHE A 58 0.99 -10.20 10.14
C PHE A 58 1.06 -10.92 11.48
N SER A 59 2.14 -11.64 11.74
CA SER A 59 2.40 -12.13 13.08
C SER A 59 2.48 -10.93 14.02
N ARG A 60 1.83 -11.05 15.19
CA ARG A 60 1.93 -10.06 16.27
C ARG A 60 3.33 -9.96 16.83
#